data_AF-A0A350PK84-F1
#
_entry.id   AF-A0A350PK84-F1
#
_cell.length_a   1.000
_cell.length_b   1.000
_cell.length_c   1.000
_cell.angle_alpha   90.00
_cell.angle_beta   90.00
_cell.angle_gamma   90.00
#
_symmetry.space_group_name_H-M   'P 1'
#
loop_
_entity.id
_entity.type
_entity.pdbx_description
1 polymer ?
#
loop_
_entity_poly.entity_id
_entity_poly.type
_entity_poly.pdbx_seq_one_letter_code
_entity_poly.pdbx_strand_id
1 'polypeptide(L)'
;VERWIAIEKETETVSNENIIIYDEEDSYSERLELILPEIENDMILYLHEDMILYDEPNMPELDRCEQYLRDNDAMMIKLIGTIGMLDEVAPSIRNSSGPYRFAVQPTLWKKDKFKELVEGERYNIWEMEDRIQGKFLPAGTGYTYFRGDEKLRGQSHYDSHIFPYIATAIVKGKWNNLEYSSELKSLFDEYDVNSDREMMV
;
A
#
# COMPACT_ATOMS: atom_id res chain seq x y z
N VAL A 1 -3.74 -0.16 -18.00
CA VAL A 1 -3.27 0.34 -16.68
C VAL A 1 -1.85 0.78 -16.90
N GLU A 2 -1.57 2.05 -16.67
CA GLU A 2 -0.20 2.56 -16.69
C GLU A 2 0.45 2.22 -15.34
N ARG A 3 1.68 1.71 -15.36
CA ARG A 3 2.40 1.32 -14.15
C ARG A 3 3.73 2.05 -14.11
N TRP A 4 4.03 2.54 -12.90
CA TRP A 4 5.24 3.26 -12.57
C TRP A 4 5.98 2.45 -11.52
N ILE A 5 7.27 2.19 -11.75
CA ILE A 5 8.10 1.40 -10.85
C ILE A 5 9.30 2.24 -10.44
N ALA A 6 9.37 2.54 -9.15
CA ALA A 6 10.48 3.27 -8.57
C ALA A 6 11.50 2.29 -7.99
N ILE A 7 12.76 2.34 -8.45
CA ILE A 7 13.83 1.43 -8.02
C ILE A 7 15.14 2.19 -7.82
N GLU A 8 16.01 1.66 -6.97
CA GLU A 8 17.37 2.19 -6.74
C GLU A 8 18.25 2.09 -8.00
N LYS A 9 18.10 1.00 -8.76
CA LYS A 9 18.91 0.71 -9.95
C LYS A 9 18.14 -0.16 -10.92
N GLU A 10 18.45 -0.03 -12.20
CA GLU A 10 17.89 -0.90 -13.24
C GLU A 10 18.24 -2.37 -12.95
N THR A 11 17.27 -3.24 -13.23
CA THR A 11 17.43 -4.69 -13.15
C THR A 11 16.90 -5.31 -14.43
N GLU A 12 17.46 -6.44 -14.84
CA GLU A 12 17.00 -7.16 -16.04
C GLU A 12 15.55 -7.65 -15.90
N THR A 13 15.08 -7.81 -14.66
CA THR A 13 13.77 -8.36 -14.31
C THR A 13 12.62 -7.37 -14.52
N VAL A 14 12.90 -6.06 -14.51
CA VAL A 14 11.91 -5.01 -14.70
C VAL A 14 12.26 -4.29 -16.01
N SER A 15 11.64 -4.70 -17.11
CA SER A 15 11.83 -4.08 -18.43
C SER A 15 10.50 -3.70 -19.06
N ASN A 16 10.48 -2.59 -19.82
CA ASN A 16 9.32 -2.03 -20.52
C ASN A 16 8.23 -1.37 -19.65
N GLU A 17 8.59 -0.91 -18.45
CA GLU A 17 7.71 -0.17 -17.53
C GLU A 17 8.18 1.30 -17.44
N ASN A 18 7.33 2.20 -16.93
CA ASN A 18 7.76 3.57 -16.61
C ASN A 18 8.64 3.53 -15.36
N ILE A 19 9.95 3.36 -15.56
CA ILE A 19 10.93 3.21 -14.48
C ILE A 19 11.40 4.59 -14.02
N ILE A 20 11.37 4.81 -12.70
CA ILE A 20 11.97 5.98 -12.05
C ILE A 20 13.11 5.48 -11.18
N ILE A 21 14.32 5.99 -11.42
CA ILE A 21 15.48 5.65 -10.62
C ILE A 21 15.66 6.70 -9.53
N TYR A 22 15.77 6.26 -8.28
CA TYR A 22 16.04 7.13 -7.12
C TYR A 22 17.42 6.83 -6.50
N ASP A 23 17.99 7.78 -5.76
CA ASP A 23 19.21 7.56 -4.99
C ASP A 23 18.89 6.88 -3.65
N GLU A 24 19.63 5.83 -3.25
CA GLU A 24 19.39 5.18 -1.96
C GLU A 24 19.75 6.05 -0.76
N GLU A 25 20.59 7.07 -0.97
CA GLU A 25 20.95 8.05 0.05
C GLU A 25 19.81 9.05 0.32
N ASP A 26 18.86 9.19 -0.62
CA ASP A 26 17.66 10.01 -0.42
C ASP A 26 16.78 9.38 0.66
N SER A 27 16.22 10.23 1.54
CA SER A 27 15.19 9.80 2.48
C SER A 27 13.96 9.27 1.75
N TYR A 28 13.16 8.45 2.42
CA TYR A 28 12.00 7.83 1.80
C TYR A 28 11.01 8.87 1.25
N SER A 29 10.77 9.96 1.98
CA SER A 29 9.90 11.05 1.49
C SER A 29 10.51 11.86 0.34
N GLU A 30 11.84 12.01 0.27
CA GLU A 30 12.51 12.61 -0.90
C GLU A 30 12.27 11.80 -2.17
N ARG A 31 12.33 10.47 -2.06
CA ARG A 31 12.02 9.58 -3.18
C ARG A 31 10.59 9.80 -3.66
N LEU A 32 9.61 9.89 -2.75
CA LEU A 32 8.23 10.20 -3.13
C LEU A 32 8.08 11.59 -3.75
N GLU A 33 8.78 12.59 -3.23
CA GLU A 33 8.81 13.97 -3.77
C GLU A 33 9.35 13.99 -5.22
N LEU A 34 10.31 13.13 -5.54
CA LEU A 34 10.85 12.92 -6.90
C LEU A 34 9.88 12.12 -7.80
N ILE A 35 9.25 11.07 -7.27
CA ILE A 35 8.43 10.12 -8.04
C ILE A 35 7.07 10.70 -8.41
N LEU A 36 6.36 11.30 -7.45
CA LEU A 36 4.97 11.72 -7.63
C LEU A 36 4.76 12.72 -8.78
N PRO A 37 5.65 13.70 -9.05
CA PRO A 37 5.51 14.61 -10.19
C PRO A 37 5.57 13.94 -11.57
N GLU A 38 6.23 12.79 -11.70
CA GLU A 38 6.40 12.09 -12.99
C GLU A 38 5.14 11.32 -13.40
N ILE A 39 4.30 10.94 -12.43
CA ILE A 39 3.07 10.19 -12.69
C ILE A 39 2.02 11.14 -13.26
N GLU A 40 1.51 10.88 -14.46
CA GLU A 40 0.51 11.74 -15.10
C GLU A 40 -0.87 11.66 -14.40
N ASN A 41 -1.30 10.47 -13.99
CA ASN A 41 -2.63 10.26 -13.42
C ASN A 41 -2.85 11.00 -12.09
N ASP A 42 -4.03 11.59 -11.89
CA ASP A 42 -4.38 12.28 -10.64
C ASP A 42 -4.74 11.31 -9.49
N MET A 43 -5.09 10.08 -9.85
CA MET A 43 -5.38 8.98 -8.93
C MET A 43 -4.28 7.95 -9.05
N ILE A 44 -3.73 7.52 -7.92
CA ILE A 44 -2.67 6.51 -7.87
C ILE A 44 -3.01 5.39 -6.89
N LEU A 45 -2.58 4.18 -7.22
CA LEU A 45 -2.51 3.07 -6.30
C LEU A 45 -1.07 2.95 -5.79
N TYR A 46 -0.88 3.17 -4.49
CA TYR A 46 0.44 3.17 -3.85
C TYR A 46 0.64 1.88 -3.04
N LEU A 47 1.73 1.14 -3.31
CA LEU A 47 2.10 -0.11 -2.65
C LEU A 47 3.63 -0.37 -2.73
N HIS A 48 4.13 -1.41 -2.05
CA HIS A 48 5.54 -1.81 -1.99
C HIS A 48 5.79 -3.19 -2.58
N GLU A 49 7.05 -3.55 -2.86
CA GLU A 49 7.39 -4.81 -3.52
C GLU A 49 7.05 -6.06 -2.69
N ASP A 50 6.96 -5.96 -1.37
CA ASP A 50 6.65 -7.07 -0.48
C ASP A 50 5.14 -7.22 -0.20
N MET A 51 4.30 -6.45 -0.90
CA MET A 51 2.83 -6.50 -0.83
C MET A 51 2.27 -7.33 -1.97
N ILE A 52 2.69 -8.59 -2.03
CA ILE A 52 2.45 -9.50 -3.15
C ILE A 52 0.97 -9.90 -3.18
N LEU A 53 0.35 -9.81 -4.36
CA LEU A 53 -1.01 -10.31 -4.59
C LEU A 53 -1.03 -11.85 -4.54
N TYR A 54 -2.01 -12.41 -3.84
CA TYR A 54 -2.25 -13.87 -3.83
C TYR A 54 -3.54 -14.27 -4.55
N ASP A 55 -4.32 -13.29 -5.02
CA ASP A 55 -5.53 -13.48 -5.83
C ASP A 55 -5.76 -12.22 -6.69
N GLU A 56 -6.74 -12.23 -7.59
CA GLU A 56 -7.07 -11.10 -8.45
C GLU A 56 -7.75 -9.95 -7.68
N PRO A 57 -7.32 -8.69 -7.86
CA PRO A 57 -8.04 -7.54 -7.34
C PRO A 57 -9.47 -7.43 -7.87
N ASN A 58 -10.39 -7.02 -7.01
CA ASN A 58 -11.77 -6.75 -7.39
C ASN A 58 -11.87 -5.37 -8.08
N MET A 59 -11.66 -5.36 -9.39
CA MET A 59 -11.65 -4.13 -10.20
C MET A 59 -12.94 -3.31 -10.09
N PRO A 60 -14.17 -3.89 -10.14
CA PRO A 60 -15.40 -3.13 -9.93
C PRO A 60 -15.46 -2.38 -8.59
N GLU A 61 -14.97 -2.98 -7.50
CA GLU A 61 -14.91 -2.30 -6.19
C GLU A 61 -13.81 -1.24 -6.13
N LEU A 62 -12.67 -1.46 -6.81
CA LEU A 62 -11.62 -0.44 -6.97
C LEU A 62 -12.14 0.78 -7.73
N ASP A 63 -12.84 0.58 -8.84
CA ASP A 63 -13.46 1.65 -9.62
C ASP A 63 -14.49 2.42 -8.78
N ARG A 64 -15.25 1.73 -7.93
CA ARG A 64 -16.20 2.36 -6.99
C ARG A 64 -15.49 3.19 -5.92
N CYS A 65 -14.37 2.70 -5.39
CA CYS A 65 -13.53 3.44 -4.46
C CYS A 65 -12.93 4.69 -5.12
N GLU A 66 -12.45 4.57 -6.36
CA GLU A 66 -11.94 5.70 -7.13
C GLU A 66 -13.03 6.75 -7.35
N GLN A 67 -14.20 6.32 -7.81
CA GLN A 67 -15.35 7.21 -8.01
C GLN A 67 -15.75 7.90 -6.70
N TYR A 68 -15.77 7.18 -5.58
CA TYR A 68 -16.03 7.78 -4.27
C TYR A 68 -15.01 8.88 -3.93
N LEU A 69 -13.71 8.64 -4.16
CA LEU A 69 -12.68 9.66 -3.95
C LEU A 69 -12.89 10.87 -4.86
N ARG A 70 -13.28 10.68 -6.13
CA ARG A 70 -13.56 11.78 -7.07
C ARG A 70 -14.75 12.63 -6.64
N ASP A 71 -15.79 12.00 -6.13
CA ASP A 71 -17.05 12.67 -5.78
C ASP A 71 -17.06 13.30 -4.39
N ASN A 72 -16.11 12.95 -3.52
CA ASN A 72 -16.09 13.35 -2.12
C ASN A 72 -14.79 14.05 -1.72
N ASP A 73 -14.88 14.86 -0.66
CA ASP A 73 -13.71 15.49 -0.02
C ASP A 73 -12.96 14.48 0.86
N ALA A 74 -12.29 13.55 0.18
CA ALA A 74 -11.52 12.45 0.73
C ALA A 74 -10.15 12.42 0.06
N MET A 75 -9.09 12.17 0.83
CA MET A 75 -7.71 12.10 0.31
C MET A 75 -7.37 10.71 -0.20
N MET A 76 -7.85 9.67 0.50
CA MET A 76 -7.46 8.29 0.24
C MET A 76 -8.43 7.25 0.77
N ILE A 77 -8.32 6.03 0.23
CA ILE A 77 -8.94 4.81 0.75
C ILE A 77 -7.86 3.75 0.87
N LYS A 78 -7.50 3.36 2.10
CA LYS A 78 -6.66 2.18 2.34
C LYS A 78 -7.43 0.93 1.93
N LEU A 79 -6.79 0.04 1.19
CA LEU A 79 -7.44 -1.16 0.65
C LEU A 79 -7.46 -2.31 1.66
N ILE A 80 -7.23 -2.03 2.94
CA ILE A 80 -7.20 -3.02 4.02
C ILE A 80 -7.82 -2.46 5.29
N GLY A 81 -8.67 -3.26 5.93
CA GLY A 81 -9.24 -2.97 7.24
C GLY A 81 -8.21 -3.19 8.36
N THR A 82 -8.21 -2.30 9.35
CA THR A 82 -7.42 -2.45 10.59
C THR A 82 -8.33 -2.47 11.81
N ILE A 83 -7.89 -3.07 12.91
CA ILE A 83 -8.66 -3.03 14.17
C ILE A 83 -8.85 -1.56 14.60
N GLY A 84 -10.08 -1.19 14.94
CA GLY A 84 -10.48 0.17 15.31
C GLY A 84 -11.99 0.38 15.12
N MET A 85 -12.51 1.57 15.40
CA MET A 85 -13.90 1.87 15.04
C MET A 85 -13.95 2.13 13.54
N LEU A 86 -14.70 1.27 12.85
CA LEU A 86 -14.91 1.26 11.41
C LEU A 86 -16.39 1.57 11.15
N ASP A 87 -16.78 2.80 11.42
CA ASP A 87 -18.13 3.27 11.10
C ASP A 87 -18.25 3.38 9.58
N GLU A 88 -19.26 2.74 9.02
CA GLU A 88 -19.52 2.75 7.59
C GLU A 88 -20.04 4.14 7.16
N VAL A 89 -19.37 4.74 6.17
CA VAL A 89 -19.75 6.03 5.59
C VAL A 89 -20.39 5.89 4.21
N ALA A 90 -20.05 4.81 3.51
CA ALA A 90 -20.65 4.34 2.28
C ALA A 90 -20.43 2.81 2.21
N PRO A 91 -21.14 2.07 1.35
CA PRO A 91 -21.01 0.61 1.28
C PRO A 91 -19.54 0.16 1.27
N SER A 92 -19.14 -0.66 2.24
CA SER A 92 -17.75 -1.15 2.43
C SER A 92 -16.65 -0.08 2.57
N ILE A 93 -16.98 1.21 2.65
CA ILE A 93 -16.04 2.31 2.89
C ILE A 93 -16.29 2.82 4.29
N ARG A 94 -15.26 2.78 5.13
CA ARG A 94 -15.39 3.02 6.56
C ARG A 94 -14.41 4.05 7.05
N ASN A 95 -14.83 4.81 8.05
CA ASN A 95 -13.93 5.69 8.79
C ASN A 95 -12.82 4.87 9.42
N SER A 96 -11.56 5.25 9.18
CA SER A 96 -10.44 4.72 9.93
C SER A 96 -10.25 5.58 11.19
N SER A 97 -10.98 5.28 12.25
CA SER A 97 -10.76 5.95 13.54
C SER A 97 -9.69 5.21 14.36
N GLY A 98 -8.49 5.77 14.35
CA GLY A 98 -7.35 5.22 15.09
C GLY A 98 -6.06 5.99 14.81
N PRO A 99 -5.00 5.77 15.58
CA PRO A 99 -3.69 6.39 15.40
C PRO A 99 -2.88 5.73 14.26
N TYR A 100 -3.56 5.11 13.28
CA TYR A 100 -2.96 4.45 12.12
C TYR A 100 -3.74 4.78 10.85
N ARG A 101 -4.12 6.06 10.68
CA ARG A 101 -4.91 6.49 9.51
C ARG A 101 -4.08 6.37 8.25
N PHE A 102 -2.84 6.84 8.31
CA PHE A 102 -1.84 6.57 7.30
C PHE A 102 -1.04 5.33 7.69
N ALA A 103 -0.77 4.47 6.72
CA ALA A 103 0.15 3.36 6.81
C ALA A 103 0.72 3.13 5.42
N VAL A 104 1.95 2.64 5.35
CA VAL A 104 2.58 2.24 4.11
C VAL A 104 2.01 0.88 3.72
N GLN A 105 0.84 0.91 3.10
CA GLN A 105 0.02 -0.24 2.69
C GLN A 105 -0.67 0.10 1.36
N PRO A 106 -1.18 -0.89 0.59
CA PRO A 106 -1.92 -0.66 -0.63
C PRO A 106 -3.07 0.31 -0.39
N THR A 107 -2.97 1.47 -1.03
CA THR A 107 -3.89 2.59 -0.78
C THR A 107 -4.15 3.32 -2.08
N LEU A 108 -5.42 3.61 -2.33
CA LEU A 108 -5.84 4.47 -3.42
C LEU A 108 -5.79 5.92 -2.96
N TRP A 109 -5.03 6.77 -3.65
CA TRP A 109 -4.75 8.16 -3.29
C TRP A 109 -5.14 9.13 -4.39
N LYS A 110 -5.64 10.30 -3.99
CA LYS A 110 -5.48 11.51 -4.78
C LYS A 110 -4.00 11.94 -4.73
N LYS A 111 -3.35 11.95 -5.88
CA LYS A 111 -1.89 12.17 -6.01
C LYS A 111 -1.46 13.52 -5.45
N ASP A 112 -2.21 14.58 -5.74
CA ASP A 112 -1.94 15.93 -5.24
C ASP A 112 -1.97 15.97 -3.70
N LYS A 113 -2.94 15.32 -3.08
CA LYS A 113 -3.09 15.21 -1.63
C LYS A 113 -1.99 14.39 -0.99
N PHE A 114 -1.52 13.34 -1.65
CA PHE A 114 -0.37 12.60 -1.14
C PHE A 114 0.91 13.45 -1.26
N LYS A 115 1.10 14.11 -2.41
CA LYS A 115 2.22 15.02 -2.64
C LYS A 115 2.29 16.13 -1.59
N GLU A 116 1.17 16.81 -1.29
CA GLU A 116 1.07 17.85 -0.26
C GLU A 116 1.57 17.39 1.13
N LEU A 117 1.44 16.10 1.46
CA LEU A 117 1.86 15.56 2.76
C LEU A 117 3.37 15.32 2.85
N VAL A 118 4.00 14.96 1.72
CA VAL A 118 5.41 14.51 1.65
C VAL A 118 6.38 15.57 1.12
N GLU A 119 5.90 16.55 0.36
CA GLU A 119 6.73 17.60 -0.25
C GLU A 119 7.50 18.39 0.82
N GLY A 120 8.81 18.56 0.60
CA GLY A 120 9.73 19.21 1.53
C GLY A 120 10.09 18.41 2.80
N GLU A 121 9.58 17.20 2.98
CA GLU A 121 9.87 16.36 4.15
C GLU A 121 11.08 15.46 3.94
N ARG A 122 11.74 15.09 5.05
CA ARG A 122 12.99 14.31 5.06
C ARG A 122 12.90 13.16 6.06
N TYR A 123 12.00 12.23 5.79
CA TYR A 123 11.67 11.12 6.67
C TYR A 123 12.11 9.80 6.05
N ASN A 124 12.67 8.91 6.86
CA ASN A 124 12.67 7.49 6.51
C ASN A 124 11.24 6.92 6.56
N ILE A 125 11.05 5.69 6.06
CA ILE A 125 9.73 5.07 5.95
C ILE A 125 8.97 4.99 7.29
N TRP A 126 9.67 4.71 8.39
CA TRP A 126 9.06 4.61 9.74
C TRP A 126 8.68 5.97 10.30
N GLU A 127 9.56 6.95 10.11
CA GLU A 127 9.27 8.34 10.47
C GLU A 127 8.10 8.87 9.65
N MET A 128 8.03 8.52 8.37
CA MET A 128 6.94 8.93 7.49
C MET A 128 5.60 8.40 8.01
N GLU A 129 5.53 7.12 8.39
CA GLU A 129 4.32 6.53 8.95
C GLU A 129 3.83 7.23 10.22
N ASP A 130 4.73 7.67 11.10
CA ASP A 130 4.39 8.39 12.34
C ASP A 130 4.05 9.86 12.08
N ARG A 131 4.91 10.58 11.35
CA ARG A 131 4.85 12.03 11.15
C ARG A 131 3.71 12.44 10.24
N ILE A 132 3.44 11.68 9.18
CA ILE A 132 2.33 11.99 8.26
C ILE A 132 0.99 11.90 8.98
N GLN A 133 0.81 11.04 9.98
CA GLN A 133 -0.46 10.98 10.72
C GLN A 133 -0.83 12.32 11.34
N GLY A 134 0.16 13.03 11.90
CA GLY A 134 -0.02 14.35 12.49
C GLY A 134 -0.44 15.42 11.47
N LYS A 135 0.06 15.31 10.23
CA LYS A 135 -0.31 16.19 9.11
C LYS A 135 -1.64 15.81 8.45
N PHE A 136 -1.99 14.54 8.48
CA PHE A 136 -3.19 14.02 7.84
C PHE A 136 -4.46 14.58 8.49
N LEU A 137 -4.48 14.68 9.82
CA LEU A 137 -5.63 15.18 10.59
C LEU A 137 -6.10 16.59 10.18
N PRO A 138 -5.22 17.61 10.03
CA PRO A 138 -5.63 18.92 9.53
C PRO A 138 -5.84 18.98 8.02
N ALA A 139 -5.22 18.09 7.24
CA ALA A 139 -5.24 18.15 5.78
C ALA A 139 -6.53 17.59 5.16
N GLY A 140 -7.18 16.61 5.80
CA GLY A 140 -8.43 16.04 5.29
C GLY A 140 -8.81 14.71 5.92
N THR A 141 -9.71 13.99 5.23
CA THR A 141 -10.22 12.70 5.68
C THR A 141 -9.73 11.57 4.79
N GLY A 142 -9.46 10.42 5.39
CA GLY A 142 -9.12 9.17 4.71
C GLY A 142 -9.95 8.03 5.28
N TYR A 143 -10.16 7.03 4.45
CA TYR A 143 -11.02 5.91 4.75
C TYR A 143 -10.27 4.59 4.59
N THR A 144 -10.93 3.51 4.97
CA THR A 144 -10.50 2.15 4.68
C THR A 144 -11.63 1.41 3.98
N TYR A 145 -11.28 0.51 3.07
CA TYR A 145 -12.19 -0.48 2.55
C TYR A 145 -12.31 -1.64 3.54
N PHE A 146 -13.54 -1.95 3.95
CA PHE A 146 -13.88 -3.10 4.79
C PHE A 146 -15.37 -3.45 4.62
N ARG A 147 -15.65 -4.61 4.02
CA ARG A 147 -16.99 -5.14 3.77
C ARG A 147 -17.69 -5.53 5.06
N GLY A 148 -16.95 -5.99 6.07
CA GLY A 148 -17.46 -6.37 7.39
C GLY A 148 -17.41 -7.85 7.70
N ASP A 149 -17.05 -8.68 6.72
CA ASP A 149 -16.93 -10.14 6.81
C ASP A 149 -15.52 -10.64 6.50
N GLU A 150 -14.56 -9.73 6.27
CA GLU A 150 -13.16 -10.07 6.15
C GLU A 150 -12.66 -10.77 7.42
N LYS A 151 -11.76 -11.74 7.23
CA LYS A 151 -11.15 -12.48 8.34
C LYS A 151 -10.03 -11.65 8.98
N LEU A 152 -9.99 -11.61 10.31
CA LEU A 152 -8.86 -11.02 11.03
C LEU A 152 -7.59 -11.85 10.77
N ARG A 153 -6.53 -11.17 10.36
CA ARG A 153 -5.20 -11.72 10.10
C ARG A 153 -4.24 -11.21 11.17
N GLY A 154 -3.54 -12.13 11.83
CA GLY A 154 -2.64 -11.78 12.93
C GLY A 154 -3.38 -11.07 14.07
N GLN A 155 -2.92 -9.87 14.45
CA GLN A 155 -3.44 -9.11 15.59
C GLN A 155 -3.95 -7.70 15.25
N SER A 156 -3.79 -7.21 14.02
CA SER A 156 -3.96 -5.77 13.73
C SER A 156 -4.74 -5.45 12.47
N HIS A 157 -4.87 -6.37 11.52
CA HIS A 157 -5.51 -6.13 10.24
C HIS A 157 -6.40 -7.30 9.82
N TYR A 158 -7.23 -7.04 8.83
CA TYR A 158 -8.08 -8.04 8.19
C TYR A 158 -7.53 -8.36 6.80
N ASP A 159 -7.87 -9.53 6.27
CA ASP A 159 -7.61 -9.81 4.85
C ASP A 159 -8.35 -8.80 3.97
N SER A 160 -7.79 -8.44 2.81
CA SER A 160 -8.44 -7.51 1.90
C SER A 160 -9.24 -8.26 0.83
N HIS A 161 -10.56 -8.03 0.80
CA HIS A 161 -11.41 -8.55 -0.28
C HIS A 161 -11.30 -7.76 -1.58
N ILE A 162 -10.96 -6.47 -1.51
CA ILE A 162 -10.85 -5.61 -2.69
C ILE A 162 -9.50 -5.79 -3.40
N PHE A 163 -8.45 -6.06 -2.63
CA PHE A 163 -7.08 -6.12 -3.12
C PHE A 163 -6.35 -7.25 -2.37
N PRO A 164 -6.53 -8.52 -2.73
CA PRO A 164 -6.05 -9.66 -1.95
C PRO A 164 -4.52 -9.80 -2.00
N TYR A 165 -3.85 -9.25 -0.99
CA TYR A 165 -2.39 -9.16 -0.90
C TYR A 165 -1.86 -9.63 0.45
N ILE A 166 -0.60 -10.04 0.46
CA ILE A 166 0.17 -10.34 1.66
C ILE A 166 0.59 -9.02 2.30
N ALA A 167 0.03 -8.68 3.47
CA ALA A 167 0.45 -7.50 4.21
C ALA A 167 1.83 -7.74 4.83
N THR A 168 2.87 -7.35 4.09
CA THR A 168 4.29 -7.57 4.38
C THR A 168 4.70 -9.04 4.25
N ALA A 169 5.12 -9.44 3.05
CA ALA A 169 5.63 -10.77 2.78
C ALA A 169 6.98 -11.03 3.45
N ILE A 170 7.77 -9.99 3.72
CA ILE A 170 9.10 -10.08 4.33
C ILE A 170 9.14 -9.38 5.68
N VAL A 171 9.18 -10.15 6.76
CA VAL A 171 9.31 -9.64 8.13
C VAL A 171 10.70 -9.99 8.66
N LYS A 172 11.51 -8.96 8.95
CA LYS A 172 12.89 -9.11 9.48
C LYS A 172 13.76 -10.05 8.62
N GLY A 173 13.64 -9.91 7.29
CA GLY A 173 14.41 -10.68 6.31
C GLY A 173 13.94 -12.12 6.11
N LYS A 174 12.74 -12.49 6.57
CA LYS A 174 12.15 -13.82 6.40
C LYS A 174 10.73 -13.74 5.86
N TRP A 175 10.30 -14.77 5.14
CA TRP A 175 8.92 -14.92 4.68
C TRP A 175 7.92 -14.93 5.86
N ASN A 176 6.81 -14.22 5.73
CA ASN A 176 5.75 -14.13 6.74
C ASN A 176 4.87 -15.38 6.80
N ASN A 177 5.48 -16.54 7.05
CA ASN A 177 4.79 -17.82 7.17
C ASN A 177 3.90 -17.93 8.42
N LEU A 178 4.08 -17.03 9.41
CA LEU A 178 3.23 -17.00 10.59
C LEU A 178 1.80 -16.59 10.24
N GLU A 179 1.64 -15.59 9.36
CA GLU A 179 0.34 -15.06 9.00
C GLU A 179 -0.15 -15.58 7.64
N TYR A 180 0.74 -15.79 6.67
CA TYR A 180 0.39 -16.06 5.26
C TYR A 180 0.99 -17.36 4.71
N SER A 181 1.16 -18.40 5.54
CA SER A 181 1.78 -19.66 5.11
C SER A 181 1.09 -20.32 3.92
N SER A 182 -0.24 -20.32 3.87
CA SER A 182 -1.00 -20.92 2.76
C SER A 182 -0.81 -20.15 1.46
N GLU A 183 -0.93 -18.83 1.52
CA GLU A 183 -0.87 -17.92 0.40
C GLU A 183 0.56 -17.91 -0.19
N LEU A 184 1.58 -17.79 0.67
CA LEU A 184 2.98 -17.87 0.28
C LEU A 184 3.32 -19.23 -0.34
N LYS A 185 2.87 -20.33 0.26
CA LYS A 185 3.13 -21.67 -0.30
C LYS A 185 2.52 -21.79 -1.70
N SER A 186 1.28 -21.33 -1.89
CA SER A 186 0.63 -21.36 -3.20
C SER A 186 1.43 -20.59 -4.25
N LEU A 187 1.91 -19.39 -3.89
CA LEU A 187 2.75 -18.58 -4.78
C LEU A 187 4.09 -19.23 -5.06
N PHE A 188 4.73 -19.85 -4.06
CA PHE A 188 6.00 -20.54 -4.25
C PHE A 188 5.86 -21.74 -5.18
N ASP A 189 4.77 -22.51 -5.03
CA ASP A 189 4.46 -23.66 -5.89
C ASP A 189 4.14 -23.20 -7.33
N GLU A 190 3.43 -22.08 -7.50
CA GLU A 190 3.04 -21.53 -8.82
C GLU A 190 4.23 -20.97 -9.59
N TYR A 191 5.10 -20.20 -8.93
CA TYR A 191 6.20 -19.47 -9.54
C TYR A 191 7.57 -20.15 -9.38
N ASP A 192 7.61 -21.39 -8.87
CA ASP A 192 8.82 -22.18 -8.63
C ASP A 192 9.86 -21.42 -7.77
N VAL A 193 9.38 -20.77 -6.70
CA VAL A 193 10.22 -19.99 -5.79
C VAL A 193 10.75 -20.89 -4.68
N ASN A 194 12.08 -20.98 -4.56
CA ASN A 194 12.69 -21.64 -3.41
C ASN A 194 12.60 -20.75 -2.16
N SER A 195 11.70 -21.11 -1.24
CA SER A 195 11.50 -20.41 0.03
C SER A 195 12.52 -20.75 1.12
N ASP A 196 13.30 -21.83 0.90
CA ASP A 196 14.38 -22.22 1.79
C ASP A 196 15.58 -21.32 1.48
N ARG A 197 15.78 -20.28 2.30
CA ARG A 197 17.11 -19.68 2.42
C ARG A 197 18.03 -20.73 3.04
N GLU A 198 18.62 -21.62 2.23
CA GLU A 198 19.90 -22.22 2.63
C GLU A 198 20.87 -21.07 2.89
N MET A 199 21.48 -21.06 4.07
CA MET A 199 22.61 -20.17 4.32
C MET A 199 23.63 -20.45 3.22
N MET A 200 23.99 -19.43 2.44
CA MET A 200 25.29 -19.48 1.76
C MET A 200 26.33 -19.61 2.88
N VAL A 201 26.94 -20.80 2.97
CA VAL A 201 28.06 -21.10 3.87
C VAL A 201 29.31 -20.42 3.35
#